data_AF-A0A497Q1V7-F1
#
_entry.id   AF-A0A497Q1V7-F1
#
_cell.length_a   1.000
_cell.length_b   1.000
_cell.length_c   1.000
_cell.angle_alpha   90.00
_cell.angle_beta   90.00
_cell.angle_gamma   90.00
#
_symmetry.space_group_name_H-M   'P 1'
#
loop_
_entity.id
_entity.type
_entity.pdbx_description
1 polymer ?
#
loop_
_entity_poly.entity_id
_entity_poly.type
_entity_poly.pdbx_seq_one_letter_code
_entity_poly.pdbx_strand_id
1 'polypeptide(L)'
;MVSLSPRLKFIVINLDEVLLLVIALVIIYWFLPELIVQIAIIGAVGLAVIIAVKYRLLYSMLGDTSGRYYDIVGMRGEVVSEVTSTDGRVRIGPEIWHARSENQGSLPVGTNVVVTKRNGLVIYVMPAETV
;
A
#
# COMPACT_ATOMS: atom_id res chain seq x y z
N MET A 1 -0.26 6.80 14.61
CA MET A 1 -0.36 5.43 14.04
C MET A 1 0.97 4.74 14.30
N VAL A 2 0.97 3.62 15.03
CA VAL A 2 2.20 2.87 15.34
C VAL A 2 2.76 2.27 14.04
N SER A 3 3.97 2.63 13.65
CA SER A 3 4.65 2.06 12.48
C SER A 3 5.08 0.64 12.80
N LEU A 4 4.20 -0.33 12.54
CA LEU A 4 4.52 -1.75 12.67
C LEU A 4 5.68 -2.08 11.71
N SER A 5 6.70 -2.78 12.22
CA SER A 5 7.83 -3.22 11.39
C SER A 5 7.34 -4.16 10.27
N PRO A 6 8.00 -4.18 9.09
CA PRO A 6 7.61 -5.07 7.99
C PRO A 6 7.54 -6.56 8.40
N ARG A 7 8.39 -6.97 9.33
CA ARG A 7 8.39 -8.33 9.92
C ARG A 7 7.12 -8.60 10.71
N LEU A 8 6.68 -7.64 11.53
CA LEU A 8 5.46 -7.81 12.33
C LEU A 8 4.20 -7.83 11.45
N LYS A 9 4.14 -6.99 10.41
CA LYS A 9 3.06 -7.05 9.40
C LYS A 9 3.02 -8.41 8.72
N PHE A 10 4.18 -8.97 8.37
CA PHE A 10 4.29 -10.29 7.76
C PHE A 10 3.89 -11.42 8.71
N ILE A 11 4.18 -11.32 10.01
CA ILE A 11 3.70 -12.34 10.98
C ILE A 11 2.18 -12.31 11.08
N VAL A 12 1.59 -11.11 11.17
CA VAL A 12 0.13 -10.95 11.30
C VAL A 12 -0.62 -11.50 10.08
N ILE A 13 -0.09 -11.31 8.86
CA ILE A 13 -0.72 -11.79 7.62
C ILE A 13 -0.60 -13.31 7.38
N ASN A 14 0.16 -14.02 8.23
CA ASN A 14 0.28 -15.48 8.18
C ASN A 14 -0.38 -16.16 9.38
N LEU A 15 -1.00 -15.38 10.28
CA LEU A 15 -1.58 -15.92 11.51
C LEU A 15 -2.80 -16.81 11.23
N ASP A 16 -3.57 -16.46 10.20
CA ASP A 16 -4.74 -17.20 9.75
C ASP A 16 -4.38 -18.58 9.18
N GLU A 17 -3.29 -18.73 8.40
CA GLU A 17 -2.87 -20.06 7.94
C GLU A 17 -2.42 -20.97 9.08
N VAL A 18 -1.68 -20.42 10.06
CA VAL A 18 -1.26 -21.19 11.24
C VAL A 18 -2.48 -21.62 12.04
N LEU A 19 -3.44 -20.71 12.25
CA LEU A 19 -4.67 -20.99 12.97
C LEU A 19 -5.51 -22.06 12.25
N LEU A 20 -5.66 -21.96 10.93
CA LEU A 20 -6.36 -22.94 10.12
C LEU A 20 -5.72 -24.33 10.20
N LEU A 21 -4.39 -24.41 10.18
CA LEU A 21 -3.67 -25.68 10.34
C LEU A 21 -3.93 -26.29 11.72
N VAL A 22 -3.88 -25.50 12.78
CA VAL A 22 -4.16 -25.97 14.15
C VAL A 22 -5.60 -26.46 14.27
N ILE A 23 -6.58 -25.72 13.74
CA ILE A 23 -7.99 -26.12 13.74
C ILE A 23 -8.17 -27.44 12.98
N ALA A 24 -7.56 -27.57 11.79
CA ALA A 24 -7.62 -28.80 11.01
C ALA A 24 -7.05 -30.00 11.78
N LEU A 25 -5.91 -29.83 12.46
CA LEU A 25 -5.31 -30.88 13.27
C LEU A 25 -6.19 -31.29 14.46
N VAL A 26 -6.84 -30.33 15.12
CA VAL A 26 -7.79 -30.63 16.20
C VAL A 26 -8.97 -31.44 15.66
N ILE A 27 -9.57 -31.03 14.54
CA ILE A 27 -10.68 -31.77 13.92
C ILE A 27 -10.23 -33.20 13.58
N ILE A 28 -9.08 -33.35 12.94
CA ILE A 28 -8.58 -34.67 12.53
C ILE A 28 -8.26 -35.56 13.73
N TYR A 29 -7.73 -35.00 14.82
CA TYR A 29 -7.52 -35.74 16.06
C TYR A 29 -8.81 -36.39 16.59
N TRP A 30 -9.96 -35.70 16.46
CA TRP A 30 -11.25 -36.21 16.94
C TRP A 30 -11.92 -37.21 15.98
N PHE A 31 -11.76 -37.05 14.67
CA PHE A 31 -12.49 -37.85 13.67
C PHE A 31 -11.65 -38.95 13.01
N LEU A 32 -10.35 -38.74 12.83
CA LEU A 32 -9.42 -39.59 12.06
C LEU A 32 -8.02 -39.58 12.69
N PRO A 33 -7.85 -40.02 13.96
CA PRO A 33 -6.60 -39.94 14.69
C PRO A 33 -5.45 -40.69 14.02
N GLU A 34 -5.73 -41.76 13.28
CA GLU A 34 -4.74 -42.54 12.52
C GLU A 34 -4.08 -41.76 11.37
N LEU A 35 -4.69 -40.65 10.94
CA LEU A 35 -4.16 -39.78 9.88
C LEU A 35 -3.42 -38.54 10.41
N ILE A 36 -3.37 -38.34 11.73
CA ILE A 36 -2.86 -37.09 12.31
C ILE A 36 -1.41 -36.80 11.91
N VAL A 37 -0.56 -37.83 11.85
CA VAL A 37 0.86 -37.68 11.53
C VAL A 37 1.04 -37.31 10.06
N GLN A 38 0.33 -37.97 9.15
CA GLN A 38 0.39 -37.71 7.71
C GLN A 38 -0.09 -36.28 7.42
N ILE A 39 -1.20 -35.87 8.03
CA ILE A 39 -1.74 -34.53 7.81
C ILE A 39 -0.88 -33.46 8.47
N ALA A 40 -0.29 -33.72 9.64
CA ALA A 40 0.66 -32.80 10.25
C ALA A 40 1.88 -32.56 9.35
N ILE A 41 2.43 -33.62 8.72
CA ILE A 41 3.55 -33.50 7.80
C ILE A 41 3.15 -32.72 6.54
N ILE A 42 2.05 -33.09 5.90
CA ILE A 42 1.55 -32.42 4.69
C ILE A 42 1.24 -30.95 4.99
N GLY A 43 0.57 -30.68 6.10
CA GLY A 43 0.21 -29.35 6.56
C GLY A 43 1.44 -28.49 6.87
N ALA A 44 2.46 -29.04 7.53
CA ALA A 44 3.71 -28.33 7.82
C ALA A 44 4.47 -27.98 6.54
N VAL A 45 4.58 -28.92 5.60
CA VAL A 45 5.23 -28.67 4.30
C VAL A 45 4.44 -27.64 3.48
N GLY A 46 3.13 -27.79 3.40
CA GLY A 46 2.26 -26.84 2.70
C GLY A 46 2.33 -25.43 3.29
N LEU A 47 2.31 -25.31 4.62
CA LEU A 47 2.45 -24.04 5.32
C LEU A 47 3.82 -23.39 5.02
N ALA A 48 4.91 -24.17 5.03
CA ALA A 48 6.24 -23.67 4.70
C ALA A 48 6.30 -23.14 3.25
N VAL A 49 5.70 -23.86 2.30
CA VAL A 49 5.63 -23.43 0.90
C VAL A 49 4.80 -22.15 0.75
N ILE A 50 3.63 -22.06 1.38
CA ILE A 50 2.77 -20.87 1.35
C ILE A 50 3.50 -19.67 1.93
N ILE A 51 4.14 -19.81 3.09
CA ILE A 51 4.93 -18.74 3.72
C ILE A 51 6.07 -18.31 2.80
N ALA A 52 6.80 -19.23 2.18
CA ALA A 52 7.89 -18.91 1.26
C ALA A 52 7.41 -18.15 0.01
N VAL A 53 6.28 -18.56 -0.57
CA VAL A 53 5.66 -17.89 -1.71
C VAL A 53 5.17 -16.49 -1.32
N LYS A 54 4.43 -16.39 -0.20
CA LYS A 54 3.98 -15.10 0.35
C LYS A 54 5.16 -14.18 0.64
N TYR A 55 6.23 -14.69 1.21
CA TYR A 55 7.43 -13.91 1.48
C TYR A 55 7.99 -13.34 0.18
N ARG A 56 8.15 -14.16 -0.87
CA ARG A 56 8.67 -13.70 -2.15
C ARG A 56 7.77 -12.66 -2.83
N LEU A 57 6.45 -12.81 -2.73
CA LEU A 57 5.49 -11.95 -3.43
C LEU A 57 5.14 -10.66 -2.67
N LEU A 58 4.95 -10.76 -1.35
CA LEU A 58 4.41 -9.67 -0.53
C LEU A 58 5.50 -8.87 0.19
N TYR A 59 6.68 -9.46 0.46
CA TYR A 59 7.72 -8.76 1.23
C TYR A 59 8.20 -7.47 0.54
N SER A 60 8.27 -7.46 -0.79
CA SER A 60 8.59 -6.26 -1.58
C SER A 60 7.51 -5.18 -1.53
N MET A 61 6.26 -5.56 -1.28
CA MET A 61 5.11 -4.66 -1.13
C MET A 61 4.91 -4.17 0.31
N LEU A 62 5.45 -4.90 1.30
CA LEU A 62 5.39 -4.58 2.72
C LEU A 62 6.40 -3.49 3.13
N GLY A 63 7.43 -3.26 2.32
CA GLY A 63 8.26 -2.06 2.39
C GLY A 63 7.48 -0.83 1.88
N ASP A 64 7.87 0.37 2.32
CA ASP A 64 7.31 1.67 1.88
C ASP A 64 7.63 1.97 0.39
N THR A 65 7.33 1.03 -0.50
CA THR A 65 7.44 1.15 -1.96
C THR A 65 6.22 1.85 -2.54
N SER A 66 5.53 2.67 -1.75
CA SER A 66 4.47 3.58 -2.18
C SER A 66 4.97 4.66 -3.15
N GLY A 67 6.28 4.80 -3.34
CA GLY A 67 6.89 5.83 -4.18
C GLY A 67 7.17 5.49 -5.66
N ARG A 68 7.31 4.23 -6.08
CA ARG A 68 7.96 3.95 -7.39
C ARG A 68 7.07 3.64 -8.59
N TYR A 69 5.85 3.14 -8.41
CA TYR A 69 5.03 2.68 -9.54
C TYR A 69 3.88 3.61 -9.94
N TYR A 70 3.59 4.64 -9.14
CA TYR A 70 2.61 5.69 -9.42
C TYR A 70 3.24 7.04 -9.12
N ASP A 71 4.43 7.28 -9.67
CA ASP A 71 5.13 8.53 -9.42
C ASP A 71 4.54 9.62 -10.31
N ILE A 72 3.59 10.35 -9.75
CA ILE A 72 2.93 11.50 -10.37
C ILE A 72 3.84 12.74 -10.23
N VAL A 73 4.94 12.63 -9.47
CA VAL A 73 5.92 13.71 -9.30
C VAL A 73 6.56 14.04 -10.64
N GLY A 74 6.62 15.34 -10.96
CA GLY A 74 7.08 15.86 -12.25
C GLY A 74 5.98 15.99 -13.30
N MET A 75 4.80 15.39 -13.11
CA MET A 75 3.68 15.59 -14.03
C MET A 75 3.11 17.00 -13.92
N ARG A 76 2.64 17.52 -15.06
CA ARG A 76 1.97 18.83 -15.16
C ARG A 76 0.46 18.66 -15.17
N GLY A 77 -0.23 19.70 -14.74
CA GLY A 77 -1.68 19.76 -14.79
C GLY A 77 -2.22 21.16 -14.53
N GLU A 78 -3.51 21.24 -14.26
CA GLU A 78 -4.24 22.50 -14.16
C GLU A 78 -5.05 22.55 -12.87
N VAL A 79 -5.07 23.69 -12.19
CA VAL A 79 -5.92 23.91 -11.03
C VAL A 79 -7.39 23.94 -11.43
N VAL A 80 -8.21 23.06 -10.86
CA VAL A 80 -9.67 23.01 -11.09
C VAL A 80 -10.48 23.56 -9.91
N SER A 81 -9.86 23.66 -8.74
CA SER A 81 -10.38 24.35 -7.55
C SER A 81 -9.20 25.01 -6.86
N GLU A 82 -9.36 26.26 -6.42
CA GLU A 82 -8.32 27.05 -5.77
C GLU A 82 -7.48 26.21 -4.79
N VAL A 83 -6.15 26.21 -4.98
CA VAL A 83 -5.23 25.41 -4.18
C VAL A 83 -4.51 26.29 -3.19
N THR A 84 -4.67 25.98 -1.91
CA THR A 84 -4.04 26.64 -0.76
C THR A 84 -3.09 25.66 -0.06
N SER A 85 -2.51 26.06 1.07
CA SER A 85 -1.69 25.17 1.89
C SER A 85 -2.48 24.03 2.57
N THR A 86 -3.80 24.15 2.66
CA THR A 86 -4.66 23.20 3.40
C THR A 86 -5.54 22.34 2.50
N ASP A 87 -6.06 22.90 1.40
CA ASP A 87 -6.97 22.22 0.48
C ASP A 87 -6.89 22.79 -0.95
N GLY A 88 -7.40 22.03 -1.90
CA GLY A 88 -7.40 22.37 -3.31
C GLY A 88 -7.55 21.16 -4.22
N ARG A 89 -7.80 21.40 -5.51
CA ARG A 89 -7.88 20.32 -6.50
C ARG A 89 -7.19 20.70 -7.80
N VAL A 90 -6.46 19.74 -8.36
CA VAL A 90 -5.81 19.88 -9.67
C VAL A 90 -6.19 18.69 -10.55
N ARG A 91 -6.23 18.91 -11.86
CA ARG A 91 -6.36 17.86 -12.86
C ARG A 91 -4.98 17.49 -13.38
N ILE A 92 -4.55 16.25 -13.17
CA ILE A 92 -3.33 15.68 -13.75
C ILE A 92 -3.76 14.60 -14.74
N GLY A 93 -3.51 14.81 -16.03
CA GLY A 93 -4.03 13.93 -17.08
C GLY A 93 -5.56 13.83 -17.02
N PRO A 94 -6.16 12.63 -16.95
CA PRO A 94 -7.60 12.43 -16.85
C PRO A 94 -8.16 12.47 -15.41
N GLU A 95 -7.31 12.57 -14.39
CA GLU A 95 -7.71 12.42 -12.98
C GLU A 95 -7.71 13.75 -12.22
N ILE A 96 -8.62 13.88 -11.25
CA ILE A 96 -8.65 15.02 -10.32
C ILE A 96 -8.07 14.56 -8.97
N TRP A 97 -7.09 15.30 -8.49
CA TRP A 97 -6.34 15.01 -7.28
C TRP A 97 -6.50 16.10 -6.23
N HIS A 98 -6.51 15.70 -4.95
CA HIS A 98 -6.37 16.64 -3.84
C HIS A 98 -4.97 17.22 -3.84
N ALA A 99 -4.89 18.55 -3.83
CA ALA A 99 -3.64 19.26 -3.97
C ALA A 99 -3.43 20.27 -2.85
N ARG A 100 -2.17 20.53 -2.54
CA ARG A 100 -1.73 21.61 -1.65
C ARG A 100 -0.61 22.39 -2.31
N SER A 101 -0.63 23.70 -2.09
CA SER A 101 0.43 24.59 -2.53
C SER A 101 1.66 24.38 -1.66
N GLU A 102 2.82 24.14 -2.29
CA GLU A 102 4.08 23.98 -1.55
C GLU A 102 4.63 25.32 -1.04
N ASN A 103 4.38 26.43 -1.75
CA ASN A 103 4.94 27.75 -1.46
C ASN A 103 4.05 28.67 -0.61
N GLN A 104 3.11 28.12 0.18
CA GLN A 104 2.18 28.87 1.06
C GLN A 104 1.26 29.90 0.37
N GLY A 105 1.40 30.15 -0.93
CA GLY A 105 0.50 31.00 -1.73
C GLY A 105 -0.73 30.25 -2.25
N SER A 106 -1.78 30.99 -2.59
CA SER A 106 -2.95 30.43 -3.28
C SER A 106 -2.68 30.32 -4.79
N LEU A 107 -3.09 29.20 -5.40
CA LEU A 107 -3.06 28.98 -6.83
C LEU A 107 -4.51 29.05 -7.36
N PRO A 108 -4.86 30.08 -8.15
CA PRO A 108 -6.21 30.22 -8.67
C PRO A 108 -6.54 29.16 -9.73
N VAL A 109 -7.84 28.96 -9.97
CA VAL A 109 -8.36 28.06 -11.03
C VAL A 109 -7.78 28.44 -12.40
N GLY A 110 -7.39 27.44 -13.18
CA GLY A 110 -6.74 27.60 -14.48
C GLY A 110 -5.22 27.75 -14.41
N THR A 111 -4.62 27.80 -13.22
CA THR A 111 -3.16 27.86 -13.08
C THR A 111 -2.53 26.54 -13.51
N ASN A 112 -1.54 26.61 -14.41
CA ASN A 112 -0.71 25.46 -14.75
C ASN A 112 0.27 25.16 -13.62
N VAL A 113 0.33 23.90 -13.21
CA VAL A 113 1.13 23.45 -12.08
C VAL A 113 1.94 22.20 -12.40
N VAL A 114 2.99 21.97 -11.61
CA VAL A 114 3.79 20.75 -11.61
C VAL A 114 3.74 20.10 -10.24
N VAL A 115 3.62 18.78 -10.19
CA VAL A 115 3.65 18.00 -8.94
C VAL A 115 5.09 17.90 -8.47
N THR A 116 5.37 18.40 -7.27
CA THR A 116 6.72 18.38 -6.67
C THR A 116 6.88 17.23 -5.68
N LYS A 117 5.79 16.84 -5.03
CA LYS A 117 5.80 15.79 -4.01
C LYS A 117 4.43 15.15 -3.88
N ARG A 118 4.41 13.88 -3.46
CA ARG A 118 3.19 13.17 -3.07
C ARG A 118 3.28 12.72 -1.61
N ASN A 119 2.20 12.92 -0.86
CA ASN A 119 2.03 12.40 0.50
C ASN A 119 0.69 11.65 0.60
N GLY A 120 0.75 10.32 0.48
CA GLY A 120 -0.45 9.49 0.44
C GLY A 120 -1.31 9.79 -0.80
N LEU A 121 -2.52 10.29 -0.58
CA LEU A 121 -3.48 10.67 -1.62
C LEU A 121 -3.49 12.18 -1.91
N VAL A 122 -2.64 12.95 -1.23
CA VAL A 122 -2.51 14.40 -1.45
C VAL A 122 -1.20 14.66 -2.20
N ILE A 123 -1.28 15.49 -3.23
CA ILE A 123 -0.12 15.95 -3.98
C ILE A 123 0.21 17.40 -3.62
N TYR A 124 1.49 17.73 -3.66
CA TYR A 124 2.00 19.08 -3.50
C TYR A 124 2.41 19.60 -4.85
N VAL A 125 2.03 20.84 -5.12
CA VAL A 125 2.17 21.45 -6.43
C VAL A 125 2.75 22.85 -6.34
N MET A 126 3.45 23.24 -7.40
CA MET A 126 3.96 24.59 -7.63
C MET A 126 3.52 25.09 -9.02
N PRO A 127 3.47 26.42 -9.25
CA PRO A 127 3.30 26.95 -10.60
C PRO A 127 4.34 26.35 -11.54
N ALA A 128 3.89 25.87 -12.70
CA ALA A 128 4.82 25.48 -13.76
C ALA A 128 5.34 26.76 -14.41
N GLU A 129 6.65 27.02 -14.35
CA GLU A 129 7.24 28.13 -15.08
C GLU A 129 6.89 28.01 -16.57
N THR A 130 6.22 29.03 -17.10
CA THR A 130 6.04 29.22 -18.55
C THR A 130 7.40 29.53 -19.15
N VAL A 131 7.93 28.59 -19.95
CA VAL A 131 8.98 28.89 -20.92
C VAL A 131 8.37 29.77 -22.02
#